data_AF-A0A3M6T6S8-F1
#
_entry.id   AF-A0A3M6T6S8-F1
#
_cell.length_a   1.000
_cell.length_b   1.000
_cell.length_c   1.000
_cell.angle_alpha   90.00
_cell.angle_beta   90.00
_cell.angle_gamma   90.00
#
_symmetry.space_group_name_H-M   'P 1'
#
loop_
_entity.id
_entity.type
_entity.pdbx_description
1 polymer ?
#
loop_
_entity_poly.entity_id
_entity_poly.type
_entity_poly.pdbx_seq_one_letter_code
_entity_poly.pdbx_strand_id
1 'polypeptide(L)'
;VTPQWIKQTDEDGVTLTYAEENDGLVISGQVTRYACGSGEPPGALTLIKGYWTRIKYTQEFRGIVSCWSIFGDTRYGRTSVGNKSTGVHPFDSSQGDSITNQNFMGGDCVHPFNSSQGDSITNEYFMGGVSHIFDGETTKCTGVNTNFWQNNNPSVRYATVILRRELSAENAGIFTGTSCGTPTYKI
;
A
#
# COMPACT_ATOMS: atom_id res chain seq x y z
N VAL A 1 7.84 -14.75 5.42
CA VAL A 1 8.89 -13.69 5.53
C VAL A 1 8.88 -13.22 6.97
N THR A 2 10.01 -13.02 7.62
CA THR A 2 10.12 -12.57 9.03
C THR A 2 11.01 -11.32 9.12
N PRO A 3 11.10 -10.62 10.27
CA PRO A 3 11.95 -9.42 10.40
C PRO A 3 13.43 -9.65 10.02
N GLN A 4 13.94 -10.86 10.16
CA GLN A 4 15.32 -11.21 9.77
C GLN A 4 15.59 -11.06 8.25
N TRP A 5 14.53 -11.05 7.43
CA TRP A 5 14.62 -10.84 5.99
C TRP A 5 14.77 -9.38 5.59
N ILE A 6 14.64 -8.44 6.52
CA ILE A 6 14.83 -7.01 6.22
C ILE A 6 16.32 -6.79 5.96
N LYS A 7 16.62 -6.17 4.82
CA LYS A 7 17.97 -5.80 4.41
C LYS A 7 18.33 -4.38 4.83
N GLN A 8 17.42 -3.45 4.54
CA GLN A 8 17.60 -2.02 4.72
C GLN A 8 16.24 -1.34 4.80
N THR A 9 16.22 -0.23 5.50
CA THR A 9 15.06 0.63 5.65
C THR A 9 15.46 2.09 5.46
N ASP A 10 14.59 2.86 4.81
CA ASP A 10 14.64 4.32 4.78
C ASP A 10 13.34 4.86 5.40
N GLU A 11 13.46 5.72 6.41
CA GLU A 11 12.34 6.23 7.21
C GLU A 11 12.35 7.76 7.24
N ASP A 12 11.90 8.42 6.16
CA ASP A 12 11.83 9.87 6.15
C ASP A 12 10.47 10.34 6.70
N GLY A 13 10.47 10.95 7.89
CA GLY A 13 9.25 11.48 8.51
C GLY A 13 8.22 10.39 8.88
N VAL A 14 8.68 9.15 9.00
CA VAL A 14 7.92 7.98 9.45
C VAL A 14 8.76 7.26 10.51
N THR A 15 8.12 6.61 11.47
CA THR A 15 8.75 5.63 12.35
C THR A 15 8.20 4.25 11.99
N LEU A 16 9.09 3.29 11.70
CA LEU A 16 8.70 1.91 11.44
C LEU A 16 8.90 1.00 12.66
N THR A 17 8.01 0.04 12.82
CA THR A 17 8.20 -1.11 13.69
C THR A 17 7.93 -2.40 12.94
N TYR A 18 8.61 -3.46 13.36
CA TYR A 18 8.55 -4.77 12.73
C TYR A 18 8.21 -5.84 13.76
N ALA A 19 7.27 -6.70 13.41
CA ALA A 19 6.86 -7.81 14.25
C ALA A 19 6.68 -9.08 13.42
N GLU A 20 6.64 -10.21 14.11
CA GLU A 20 6.19 -11.47 13.54
C GLU A 20 4.78 -11.75 14.08
N GLU A 21 3.81 -11.88 13.18
CA GLU A 21 2.42 -12.20 13.51
C GLU A 21 1.92 -13.24 12.51
N ASN A 22 1.28 -14.32 12.98
CA ASN A 22 0.72 -15.39 12.15
C ASN A 22 1.71 -15.93 11.08
N ASP A 23 2.95 -16.21 11.49
CA ASP A 23 4.05 -16.68 10.63
C ASP A 23 4.45 -15.71 9.48
N GLY A 24 4.03 -14.45 9.58
CA GLY A 24 4.29 -13.38 8.62
C GLY A 24 5.04 -12.19 9.23
N LEU A 25 5.66 -11.39 8.36
CA LEU A 25 6.27 -10.12 8.71
C LEU A 25 5.17 -9.06 8.72
N VAL A 26 5.04 -8.38 9.86
CA VAL A 26 4.23 -7.16 9.97
C VAL A 26 5.14 -5.94 9.96
N ILE A 27 4.81 -4.97 9.12
CA ILE A 27 5.47 -3.66 9.06
C ILE A 27 4.45 -2.61 9.46
N SER A 28 4.66 -1.95 10.60
CA SER A 28 3.80 -0.83 11.02
C SER A 28 4.53 0.48 10.81
N GLY A 29 3.85 1.47 10.23
CA GLY A 29 4.38 2.81 10.04
C GLY A 29 3.52 3.86 10.72
N GLN A 30 4.18 4.77 11.43
CA GLN A 30 3.57 5.96 12.01
C GLN A 30 4.21 7.20 11.43
N VAL A 31 3.43 8.00 10.72
CA VAL A 31 3.90 9.25 10.12
C VAL A 31 4.09 10.28 11.23
N THR A 32 5.30 10.81 11.36
CA THR A 32 5.70 11.72 12.44
C THR A 32 5.76 13.18 12.00
N ARG A 33 5.71 13.44 10.69
CA ARG A 33 5.82 14.79 10.12
C ARG A 33 4.62 15.15 9.27
N TYR A 34 3.95 16.25 9.59
CA TYR A 34 2.90 16.83 8.76
C TYR A 34 3.53 17.64 7.62
N ALA A 35 3.84 17.02 6.48
CA ALA A 35 4.39 17.73 5.32
C ALA A 35 3.27 18.07 4.32
N CYS A 36 2.90 19.35 4.16
CA CYS A 36 1.93 19.80 3.17
C CYS A 36 2.49 20.96 2.36
N GLY A 37 2.31 20.97 1.03
CA GLY A 37 2.90 21.98 0.13
C GLY A 37 4.28 21.56 -0.40
N SER A 38 5.30 22.43 -0.27
CA SER A 38 6.63 22.27 -0.88
C SER A 38 7.66 21.47 -0.04
N GLY A 39 7.24 20.89 1.08
CA GLY A 39 8.11 20.05 1.90
C GLY A 39 8.24 18.63 1.35
N GLU A 40 9.35 17.95 1.66
CA GLU A 40 9.52 16.55 1.30
C GLU A 40 8.45 15.67 1.99
N PRO A 41 7.65 14.93 1.22
CA PRO A 41 6.57 14.11 1.74
C PRO A 41 7.16 12.97 2.60
N PRO A 42 6.66 12.73 3.82
CA PRO A 42 7.09 11.60 4.62
C PRO A 42 6.78 10.28 3.92
N GLY A 43 7.73 9.36 3.95
CA GLY A 43 7.55 8.03 3.40
C GLY A 43 8.58 7.06 3.94
N ALA A 44 8.27 5.78 3.82
CA ALA A 44 9.17 4.72 4.20
C ALA A 44 9.30 3.65 3.13
N LEU A 45 10.52 3.15 2.98
CA LEU A 45 10.87 2.03 2.12
C LEU A 45 11.49 0.92 2.99
N THR A 46 10.93 -0.28 2.92
CA THR A 46 11.54 -1.48 3.50
C THR A 46 12.00 -2.40 2.37
N LEU A 47 13.28 -2.79 2.36
CA LEU A 47 13.85 -3.74 1.41
C LEU A 47 13.91 -5.14 2.01
N ILE A 48 13.24 -6.10 1.37
CA ILE A 48 13.23 -7.52 1.75
C ILE A 48 14.25 -8.29 0.91
N LYS A 49 15.12 -9.07 1.56
CA LYS A 49 16.18 -9.87 0.93
C LYS A 49 15.61 -10.85 -0.10
N GLY A 50 16.33 -11.03 -1.20
CA GLY A 50 16.12 -12.10 -2.17
C GLY A 50 15.54 -11.64 -3.50
N TYR A 51 15.72 -12.47 -4.52
CA TYR A 51 15.18 -12.26 -5.85
C TYR A 51 13.72 -12.71 -5.89
N TRP A 52 12.81 -11.75 -5.71
CA TRP A 52 11.38 -12.00 -5.76
C TRP A 52 10.86 -11.82 -7.18
N THR A 53 9.90 -12.64 -7.59
CA THR A 53 9.15 -12.46 -8.85
C THR A 53 7.85 -11.70 -8.60
N ARG A 54 7.24 -11.92 -7.44
CA ARG A 54 6.04 -11.25 -6.94
C ARG A 54 6.08 -11.11 -5.43
N ILE A 55 5.37 -10.12 -4.90
CA ILE A 55 5.03 -10.04 -3.48
C ILE A 55 3.50 -10.05 -3.33
N LYS A 56 3.00 -10.57 -2.21
CA LYS A 56 1.61 -10.41 -1.78
C LYS A 56 1.60 -9.81 -0.38
N TYR A 57 0.82 -8.77 -0.15
CA TYR A 57 0.62 -8.18 1.18
C TYR A 57 -0.73 -7.50 1.31
N THR A 58 -1.23 -7.39 2.54
CA THR A 58 -2.41 -6.58 2.88
C THR A 58 -1.94 -5.31 3.52
N GLN A 59 -2.39 -4.15 3.05
CA GLN A 59 -2.07 -2.88 3.68
C GLN A 59 -3.32 -2.29 4.32
N GLU A 60 -3.26 -2.04 5.62
CA GLU A 60 -4.25 -1.27 6.39
C GLU A 60 -3.84 0.19 6.49
N PHE A 61 -4.84 1.07 6.42
CA PHE A 61 -4.69 2.52 6.48
C PHE A 61 -5.58 3.10 7.59
N ARG A 62 -5.01 3.95 8.44
CA ARG A 62 -5.68 4.62 9.54
C ARG A 62 -5.29 6.10 9.60
N GLY A 63 -6.14 6.90 10.23
CA GLY A 63 -5.98 8.35 10.28
C GLY A 63 -6.38 9.02 8.97
N ILE A 64 -6.03 10.30 8.85
CA ILE A 64 -6.46 11.18 7.75
C ILE A 64 -5.22 11.81 7.10
N VAL A 65 -5.18 11.76 5.77
CA VAL A 65 -4.13 12.34 4.94
C VAL A 65 -4.72 12.76 3.59
N SER A 66 -4.27 13.91 3.05
CA SER A 66 -4.81 14.40 1.77
C SER A 66 -4.00 13.96 0.55
N CYS A 67 -2.74 13.55 0.75
CA CYS A 67 -1.83 13.13 -0.30
C CYS A 67 -1.11 11.83 0.07
N TRP A 68 -1.06 10.86 -0.84
CA TRP A 68 -0.46 9.54 -0.58
C TRP A 68 0.01 8.86 -1.85
N SER A 69 0.98 7.97 -1.70
CA SER A 69 1.54 7.11 -2.75
C SER A 69 1.76 5.72 -2.15
N ILE A 70 1.12 4.70 -2.71
CA ILE A 70 1.00 3.35 -2.15
C ILE A 70 1.21 2.29 -3.23
N PHE A 71 1.26 1.02 -2.84
CA PHE A 71 1.34 -0.12 -3.79
C PHE A 71 2.46 0.04 -4.83
N GLY A 72 3.62 0.51 -4.38
CA GLY A 72 4.82 0.65 -5.18
C GLY A 72 4.90 1.92 -6.04
N ASP A 73 3.89 2.79 -6.02
CA ASP A 73 4.10 4.15 -6.53
C ASP A 73 5.01 4.91 -5.55
N THR A 74 5.98 5.62 -6.09
CA THR A 74 7.05 6.30 -5.35
C THR A 74 6.97 7.82 -5.47
N ARG A 75 5.87 8.36 -6.01
CA ARG A 75 5.69 9.81 -6.25
C ARG A 75 5.82 10.66 -4.98
N TYR A 76 5.42 10.12 -3.82
CA TYR A 76 5.56 10.79 -2.51
C TYR A 76 6.67 10.17 -1.64
N GLY A 77 7.79 9.74 -2.26
CA GLY A 77 8.99 9.35 -1.54
C GLY A 77 10.19 9.05 -2.44
N ARG A 78 11.10 8.19 -1.97
CA ARG A 78 12.35 7.87 -2.69
C ARG A 78 12.14 6.79 -3.75
N THR A 79 12.62 7.07 -4.97
CA THR A 79 12.60 6.13 -6.12
C THR A 79 13.86 5.25 -6.22
N SER A 80 14.90 5.52 -5.43
CA SER A 80 16.18 4.79 -5.48
C SER A 80 16.94 4.86 -4.17
N VAL A 81 17.78 3.85 -3.92
CA VAL A 81 18.70 3.77 -2.78
C VAL A 81 20.11 3.45 -3.30
N GLY A 82 21.05 4.38 -3.16
CA GLY A 82 22.47 4.15 -3.51
C GLY A 82 22.69 3.63 -4.93
N ASN A 83 22.01 4.21 -5.93
CA ASN A 83 22.03 3.83 -7.35
C ASN A 83 21.57 2.39 -7.68
N LYS A 84 21.04 1.65 -6.71
CA LYS A 84 20.48 0.31 -6.93
C LYS A 84 18.96 0.38 -7.06
N SER A 85 18.42 -0.44 -7.96
CA SER A 85 16.97 -0.67 -8.05
C SER A 85 16.46 -1.20 -6.71
N THR A 86 15.34 -0.66 -6.25
CA THR A 86 14.66 -1.07 -5.03
C THR A 86 13.75 -2.28 -5.27
N GLY A 87 13.65 -2.78 -6.51
CA GLY A 87 12.73 -3.86 -6.87
C GLY A 87 11.25 -3.48 -6.81
N VAL A 88 10.95 -2.19 -6.62
CA VAL A 88 9.60 -1.65 -6.57
C VAL A 88 9.08 -1.43 -7.98
N HIS A 89 7.87 -1.90 -8.25
CA HIS A 89 7.07 -1.50 -9.42
C HIS A 89 5.79 -0.84 -8.93
N PRO A 90 5.35 0.26 -9.57
CA PRO A 90 4.00 0.74 -9.36
C PRO A 90 3.01 -0.32 -9.83
N PHE A 91 1.89 -0.45 -9.11
CA PHE A 91 0.78 -1.30 -9.52
C PHE A 91 0.39 -1.05 -10.98
N ASP A 92 0.29 -2.14 -11.73
CA ASP A 92 -0.19 -2.13 -13.11
C ASP A 92 -0.95 -3.43 -13.43
N SER A 93 -2.28 -3.32 -13.47
CA SER A 93 -3.17 -4.45 -13.75
C SER A 93 -2.95 -5.02 -15.16
N SER A 94 -2.57 -4.19 -16.14
CA SER A 94 -2.31 -4.63 -17.52
C SER A 94 -1.10 -5.58 -17.62
N GLN A 95 -0.24 -5.56 -16.60
CA GLN A 95 0.96 -6.39 -16.52
C GLN A 95 0.85 -7.48 -15.45
N GLY A 96 -0.37 -7.75 -14.98
CA GLY A 96 -0.69 -8.90 -14.13
C GLY A 96 -0.54 -8.67 -12.62
N ASP A 97 -0.52 -7.41 -12.17
CA ASP A 97 -0.72 -7.08 -10.77
C ASP A 97 -2.21 -7.17 -10.40
N SER A 98 -2.53 -7.48 -9.15
CA SER A 98 -3.93 -7.62 -8.71
C SER A 98 -4.20 -7.03 -7.34
N ILE A 99 -5.44 -6.61 -7.13
CA ILE A 99 -5.95 -6.05 -5.87
C ILE A 99 -7.21 -6.84 -5.48
N THR A 100 -7.26 -7.28 -4.22
CA THR A 100 -8.34 -8.08 -3.65
C THR A 100 -8.63 -7.61 -2.23
N ASN A 101 -9.71 -8.11 -1.60
CA ASN A 101 -10.08 -7.82 -0.22
C ASN A 101 -10.10 -6.31 0.08
N GLN A 102 -10.78 -5.55 -0.77
CA GLN A 102 -10.82 -4.10 -0.66
C GLN A 102 -11.92 -3.70 0.32
N ASN A 103 -11.60 -2.81 1.25
CA ASN A 103 -12.55 -2.34 2.25
C ASN A 103 -12.44 -0.82 2.40
N PHE A 104 -13.55 -0.11 2.14
CA PHE A 104 -13.67 1.35 2.22
C PHE A 104 -12.65 2.14 1.36
N MET A 105 -12.30 1.64 0.16
CA MET A 105 -11.34 2.31 -0.74
C MET A 105 -11.95 3.19 -1.86
N GLY A 106 -13.28 3.25 -2.00
CA GLY A 106 -14.01 4.38 -2.61
C GLY A 106 -14.01 4.57 -4.14
N GLY A 107 -13.82 3.53 -4.93
CA GLY A 107 -13.75 3.53 -6.39
C GLY A 107 -14.87 2.73 -7.05
N ASP A 108 -15.25 3.15 -8.25
CA ASP A 108 -16.08 2.41 -9.20
C ASP A 108 -15.15 1.83 -10.28
N CYS A 109 -14.89 0.52 -10.26
CA CYS A 109 -14.57 -0.25 -11.47
C CYS A 109 -14.64 -1.76 -11.22
N VAL A 110 -15.24 -2.45 -12.19
CA VAL A 110 -15.78 -3.80 -12.15
C VAL A 110 -14.76 -4.83 -12.66
N HIS A 111 -14.64 -5.96 -11.97
CA HIS A 111 -14.94 -7.24 -12.63
C HIS A 111 -16.19 -7.81 -11.94
N PRO A 112 -17.24 -8.24 -12.67
CA PRO A 112 -18.42 -8.79 -12.03
C PRO A 112 -18.03 -10.14 -11.44
N PHE A 113 -18.57 -10.45 -10.26
CA PHE A 113 -18.55 -11.82 -9.74
C PHE A 113 -18.99 -12.80 -10.85
N ASN A 114 -18.11 -13.73 -11.20
CA ASN A 114 -18.36 -14.73 -12.23
C ASN A 114 -18.06 -16.13 -11.70
N SER A 115 -19.08 -16.76 -11.12
CA SER A 115 -18.99 -18.13 -10.61
C SER A 115 -18.59 -19.16 -11.67
N SER A 116 -18.80 -18.87 -12.96
CA SER A 116 -18.35 -19.75 -14.07
C SER A 116 -16.83 -19.66 -14.35
N GLN A 117 -16.15 -18.68 -13.75
CA GLN A 117 -14.68 -18.53 -13.78
C GLN A 117 -14.03 -18.90 -12.43
N GLY A 118 -14.79 -19.44 -11.48
CA GLY A 118 -14.27 -19.96 -10.21
C GLY A 118 -14.43 -19.02 -9.01
N ASP A 119 -15.15 -17.90 -9.16
CA ASP A 119 -15.43 -17.02 -8.03
C ASP A 119 -16.40 -17.68 -7.04
N SER A 120 -16.08 -17.65 -5.75
CA SER A 120 -16.97 -18.11 -4.68
C SER A 120 -17.04 -17.05 -3.59
N ILE A 121 -18.24 -16.84 -3.04
CA ILE A 121 -18.46 -15.98 -1.88
C ILE A 121 -18.98 -16.87 -0.74
N THR A 122 -18.39 -16.75 0.45
CA THR A 122 -18.90 -17.40 1.66
C THR A 122 -18.86 -16.44 2.84
N ASN A 123 -19.85 -16.53 3.73
CA ASN A 123 -20.03 -15.73 4.95
C ASN A 123 -20.28 -14.22 4.75
N GLU A 124 -21.24 -13.84 3.90
CA GLU A 124 -21.65 -12.45 3.75
C GLU A 124 -22.50 -11.93 4.92
N TYR A 125 -21.88 -11.17 5.82
CA TYR A 125 -22.60 -10.30 6.76
C TYR A 125 -22.05 -8.86 6.58
N PHE A 126 -22.90 -7.93 6.11
CA PHE A 126 -22.64 -6.48 5.93
C PHE A 126 -21.76 -5.98 4.74
N MET A 127 -21.68 -6.68 3.60
CA MET A 127 -20.82 -6.27 2.46
C MET A 127 -21.45 -5.32 1.42
N GLY A 128 -22.31 -4.36 1.77
CA GLY A 128 -22.98 -3.50 0.77
C GLY A 128 -23.25 -2.03 1.15
N GLY A 129 -22.35 -1.13 0.74
CA GLY A 129 -22.63 0.30 0.51
C GLY A 129 -21.38 1.04 -0.02
N VAL A 130 -21.39 2.17 -0.70
CA VAL A 130 -22.01 2.34 -2.02
C VAL A 130 -21.07 2.02 -3.20
N SER A 131 -19.79 1.65 -3.01
CA SER A 131 -19.02 0.97 -4.09
C SER A 131 -17.74 0.26 -3.65
N HIS A 132 -17.07 0.65 -2.54
CA HIS A 132 -15.97 -0.05 -1.83
C HIS A 132 -14.75 -0.54 -2.63
N ILE A 133 -14.71 -0.37 -3.94
CA ILE A 133 -13.61 -0.84 -4.79
C ILE A 133 -12.52 0.25 -4.85
N PHE A 134 -11.37 0.00 -5.44
CA PHE A 134 -10.25 0.92 -5.58
C PHE A 134 -10.13 1.22 -7.07
N ASP A 135 -10.02 2.50 -7.43
CA ASP A 135 -10.01 2.99 -8.81
C ASP A 135 -8.72 2.64 -9.58
N GLY A 136 -7.75 2.01 -8.91
CA GLY A 136 -6.43 1.69 -9.47
C GLY A 136 -5.42 2.83 -9.32
N GLU A 137 -5.82 4.00 -8.81
CA GLU A 137 -4.91 5.11 -8.58
C GLU A 137 -4.03 4.82 -7.37
N THR A 138 -2.75 4.53 -7.60
CA THR A 138 -1.76 4.33 -6.54
C THR A 138 -1.17 5.61 -5.97
N THR A 139 -1.59 6.77 -6.48
CA THR A 139 -1.24 8.08 -5.94
C THR A 139 -2.38 9.07 -6.09
N LYS A 140 -2.66 9.83 -5.03
CA LYS A 140 -3.67 10.90 -5.03
C LYS A 140 -3.22 12.07 -4.15
N CYS A 141 -3.56 13.30 -4.55
CA CYS A 141 -3.29 14.52 -3.76
C CYS A 141 -4.24 15.65 -4.14
N THR A 142 -5.51 15.48 -3.78
CA THR A 142 -6.59 16.38 -4.22
C THR A 142 -7.40 16.97 -3.06
N GLY A 143 -7.17 16.55 -1.81
CA GLY A 143 -7.88 17.10 -0.64
C GLY A 143 -9.41 16.94 -0.67
N VAL A 144 -9.93 16.10 -1.56
CA VAL A 144 -11.38 15.87 -1.75
C VAL A 144 -11.89 14.76 -0.81
N ASN A 145 -13.14 14.87 -0.37
CA ASN A 145 -13.81 13.90 0.50
C ASN A 145 -13.98 12.49 -0.10
N THR A 146 -13.80 12.35 -1.42
CA THR A 146 -13.77 11.07 -2.12
C THR A 146 -12.40 10.37 -2.04
N ASN A 147 -11.35 11.06 -1.57
CA ASN A 147 -10.08 10.43 -1.26
C ASN A 147 -10.29 9.48 -0.06
N PHE A 148 -10.08 8.18 -0.26
CA PHE A 148 -10.31 7.18 0.78
C PHE A 148 -9.57 7.52 2.07
N TRP A 149 -8.32 7.97 1.99
CA TRP A 149 -7.48 8.26 3.16
C TRP A 149 -7.69 9.68 3.70
N GLN A 150 -8.55 10.49 3.08
CA GLN A 150 -9.01 11.78 3.63
C GLN A 150 -10.38 11.67 4.31
N ASN A 151 -11.00 10.49 4.30
CA ASN A 151 -12.35 10.28 4.79
C ASN A 151 -12.38 10.20 6.33
N ASN A 152 -13.27 10.97 6.97
CA ASN A 152 -13.46 11.03 8.42
C ASN A 152 -14.08 9.76 9.04
N ASN A 153 -14.45 8.77 8.23
CA ASN A 153 -15.00 7.52 8.74
C ASN A 153 -13.96 6.79 9.62
N PRO A 154 -14.29 6.44 10.88
CA PRO A 154 -13.37 5.76 11.80
C PRO A 154 -13.04 4.31 11.39
N SER A 155 -13.72 3.74 10.39
CA SER A 155 -13.45 2.40 9.89
C SER A 155 -12.06 2.25 9.28
N VAL A 156 -11.47 1.08 9.47
CA VAL A 156 -10.17 0.71 8.87
C VAL A 156 -10.34 0.50 7.37
N ARG A 157 -9.41 1.02 6.58
CA ARG A 157 -9.37 0.83 5.14
C ARG A 157 -8.25 -0.13 4.82
N TYR A 158 -8.47 -1.06 3.90
CA TYR A 158 -7.41 -1.98 3.51
C TYR A 158 -7.62 -2.56 2.12
N ALA A 159 -6.53 -3.06 1.55
CA ALA A 159 -6.57 -3.96 0.40
C ALA A 159 -5.37 -4.92 0.42
N THR A 160 -5.58 -6.10 -0.16
CA THR A 160 -4.52 -7.06 -0.45
C THR A 160 -4.06 -6.88 -1.89
N VAL A 161 -2.76 -6.65 -2.08
CA VAL A 161 -2.16 -6.50 -3.41
C VAL A 161 -1.19 -7.63 -3.72
N ILE A 162 -1.12 -8.01 -4.99
CA ILE A 162 -0.07 -8.85 -5.54
C ILE A 162 0.67 -8.02 -6.58
N LEU A 163 1.93 -7.72 -6.33
CA LEU A 163 2.76 -6.88 -7.19
C LEU A 163 3.92 -7.69 -7.75
N ARG A 164 4.16 -7.57 -9.05
CA ARG A 164 5.37 -8.02 -9.72
C ARG A 164 6.59 -7.26 -9.22
N ARG A 165 7.74 -7.90 -9.41
CA ARG A 165 9.04 -7.40 -8.98
C ARG A 165 10.01 -7.39 -10.14
N GLU A 166 10.96 -6.46 -10.06
CA GLU A 166 12.05 -6.38 -11.01
C GLU A 166 12.94 -7.62 -10.84
N LEU A 167 13.00 -8.47 -11.87
CA LEU A 167 13.69 -9.76 -11.79
C LEU A 167 15.20 -9.60 -11.61
N SER A 168 15.75 -8.46 -12.02
CA SER A 168 17.16 -8.11 -11.84
C SER A 168 17.48 -7.50 -10.46
N ALA A 169 16.47 -7.15 -9.66
CA ALA A 169 16.66 -6.56 -8.34
C ALA A 169 16.90 -7.65 -7.28
N GLU A 170 17.99 -7.49 -6.51
CA GLU A 170 18.37 -8.41 -5.42
C GLU A 170 17.41 -8.37 -4.22
N ASN A 171 16.60 -7.32 -4.10
CA ASN A 171 15.67 -7.13 -2.99
C ASN A 171 14.32 -6.64 -3.51
N ALA A 172 13.25 -6.95 -2.76
CA ALA A 172 11.91 -6.44 -3.02
C ALA A 172 11.58 -5.29 -2.06
N GLY A 173 11.36 -4.11 -2.61
CA GLY A 173 10.95 -2.94 -1.84
C GLY A 173 9.45 -2.89 -1.59
N ILE A 174 9.08 -2.50 -0.37
CA ILE A 174 7.72 -2.14 0.02
C ILE A 174 7.75 -0.67 0.41
N PHE A 175 6.94 0.14 -0.26
CA PHE A 175 6.95 1.58 -0.09
C PHE A 175 5.57 2.12 0.29
N THR A 176 5.55 3.13 1.14
CA THR A 176 4.37 3.94 1.45
C THR A 176 4.80 5.37 1.72
N GLY A 177 4.20 6.31 0.98
CA GLY A 177 4.43 7.74 1.08
C GLY A 177 3.14 8.49 1.38
N THR A 178 3.24 9.57 2.13
CA THR A 178 2.10 10.35 2.62
C THR A 178 2.45 11.84 2.68
N SER A 179 1.45 12.71 2.72
CA SER A 179 1.60 14.16 2.86
C SER A 179 0.27 14.82 3.25
N CYS A 180 0.30 15.92 4.00
CA CYS A 180 -0.86 16.61 4.55
C CYS A 180 -1.67 15.71 5.52
N GLY A 181 -0.97 15.07 6.46
CA GLY A 181 -1.54 14.22 7.51
C GLY A 181 -0.46 13.55 8.34
N THR A 182 -0.85 12.94 9.45
CA THR A 182 0.01 12.05 10.26
C THR A 182 -0.67 10.70 10.45
N PRO A 183 -0.93 9.95 9.36
CA PRO A 183 -1.64 8.69 9.44
C PRO A 183 -0.76 7.57 10.01
N THR A 184 -1.39 6.41 10.22
CA THR A 184 -0.66 5.16 10.45
C THR A 184 -1.07 4.13 9.41
N TYR A 185 -0.19 3.17 9.16
CA TYR A 185 -0.45 2.03 8.30
C TYR A 185 0.18 0.77 8.84
N LYS A 186 -0.37 -0.38 8.44
CA LYS A 186 0.15 -1.71 8.76
C LYS A 186 0.17 -2.55 7.49
N ILE A 187 1.26 -3.28 7.25
CA ILE A 187 1.48 -4.20 6.12
C ILE A 187 1.75 -5.59 6.67
#